data_AF-A0A382P3S1-F1
#
_entry.id   AF-A0A382P3S1-F1
#
_cell.length_a   1.000
_cell.length_b   1.000
_cell.length_c   1.000
_cell.angle_alpha   90.00
_cell.angle_beta   90.00
_cell.angle_gamma   90.00
#
_symmetry.space_group_name_H-M   'P 1'
#
loop_
_entity.id
_entity.type
_entity.pdbx_description
1 polymer ?
#
loop_
_entity_poly.entity_id
_entity_poly.type
_entity_poly.pdbx_seq_one_letter_code
_entity_poly.pdbx_strand_id
1 'polypeptide(L)'
;VDPGFDDDDAPVEAIAITAASVSNGTFEFSTNGTDFHPVVGVSETQSLLLDDTDKLRFVPNADFFGNPGTLAGNGSFKFRAWDQRSVTGSSTAATADVATGTKVDTSTNGGTSEFSSNERAANIIVDSVDDAPTATIPNLTDSRLTVLEDAGAQTINGFVTNLDDQGSTFESGQTLSFALTHLSGTDNTTLFSAQPVLTVDGSDPTRANLTWTPATDANTGDTEGPSVFRVTLNDTGSLANGGANSTILTSNLQFVVTSQNDAPVLENITPVLSVDEDQSLGSNTGTTIAALIADGSITEAKDAVNPGLDDDDTPVKAIAITSASVSNGTFEFSHDGGAFEAVVVSATQSLLLDDTDKL
;
A
#
# COMPACT_ATOMS: atom_id res chain seq x y z
N VAL A 1 -24.32 76.12 19.12
CA VAL A 1 -23.84 74.72 19.28
C VAL A 1 -23.97 74.10 17.91
N ASP A 2 -22.83 73.92 17.25
CA ASP A 2 -22.80 73.33 15.92
C ASP A 2 -23.06 71.82 16.09
N PRO A 3 -24.10 71.26 15.45
CA PRO A 3 -24.37 69.82 15.53
C PRO A 3 -23.43 69.09 14.55
N GLY A 4 -22.67 68.12 15.08
CA GLY A 4 -22.06 66.97 14.39
C GLY A 4 -21.36 67.20 13.05
N PHE A 5 -20.05 66.96 12.99
CA PHE A 5 -19.33 66.85 11.72
C PHE A 5 -19.92 65.71 10.87
N ASP A 6 -19.92 65.87 9.55
CA ASP A 6 -20.38 64.93 8.53
C ASP A 6 -19.59 63.61 8.45
N ASP A 7 -18.56 63.44 9.29
CA ASP A 7 -17.81 62.18 9.44
C ASP A 7 -18.49 61.14 10.36
N ASP A 8 -19.55 61.51 11.09
CA ASP A 8 -20.20 60.67 12.12
C ASP A 8 -21.15 59.60 11.53
N ASP A 9 -21.36 59.59 10.20
CA ASP A 9 -22.40 58.77 9.55
C ASP A 9 -21.87 57.50 8.86
N ALA A 10 -20.54 57.30 8.76
CA ALA A 10 -19.96 56.11 8.16
C ALA A 10 -19.51 55.10 9.23
N PRO A 11 -20.07 53.87 9.28
CA PRO A 11 -19.58 52.85 10.21
C PRO A 11 -18.14 52.47 9.87
N VAL A 12 -17.25 52.62 10.85
CA VAL A 12 -15.85 52.21 10.77
C VAL A 12 -15.70 50.79 11.30
N GLU A 13 -14.95 49.96 10.60
CA GLU A 13 -14.68 48.56 10.97
C GLU A 13 -13.33 48.44 11.68
N ALA A 14 -13.28 48.74 12.98
CA ALA A 14 -12.07 48.57 13.77
C ALA A 14 -12.37 47.97 15.15
N ILE A 15 -11.36 47.36 15.76
CA ILE A 15 -11.47 46.66 17.04
C ILE A 15 -10.36 47.05 18.02
N ALA A 16 -10.68 46.96 19.30
CA ALA A 16 -9.72 46.97 20.39
C ALA A 16 -9.72 45.60 21.07
N ILE A 17 -8.64 44.82 20.94
CA ILE A 17 -8.50 43.54 21.65
C ILE A 17 -8.23 43.86 23.12
N THR A 18 -9.12 43.41 24.02
CA THR A 18 -9.11 43.74 25.45
C THR A 18 -8.58 42.58 26.30
N ALA A 19 -8.56 41.36 25.77
CA ALA A 19 -7.92 40.20 26.38
C ALA A 19 -7.54 39.20 25.27
N ALA A 20 -6.41 38.52 25.42
CA ALA A 20 -6.05 37.39 24.58
C ALA A 20 -5.37 36.33 25.45
N SER A 21 -5.82 35.09 25.36
CA SER A 21 -5.20 33.98 26.08
C SER A 21 -5.39 32.68 25.32
N VAL A 22 -4.28 32.19 24.78
CA VAL A 22 -4.22 30.98 23.96
C VAL A 22 -3.17 30.03 24.54
N SER A 23 -3.38 28.74 24.30
CA SER A 23 -2.44 27.65 24.58
C SER A 23 -1.99 27.02 23.26
N ASN A 24 -0.88 26.28 23.28
CA ASN A 24 -0.39 25.49 22.14
C ASN A 24 -0.20 26.28 20.83
N GLY A 25 0.27 27.53 20.94
CA GLY A 25 0.61 28.35 19.79
C GLY A 25 0.76 29.81 20.17
N THR A 26 0.90 30.66 19.15
CA THR A 26 1.05 32.11 19.31
C THR A 26 -0.03 32.83 18.51
N PHE A 27 -0.73 33.75 19.15
CA PHE A 27 -1.64 34.67 18.47
C PHE A 27 -0.86 35.91 18.02
N GLU A 28 -0.97 36.27 16.74
CA GLU A 28 -0.16 37.31 16.11
C GLU A 28 -1.04 38.30 15.33
N PHE A 29 -0.57 39.54 15.23
CA PHE A 29 -1.18 40.60 14.43
C PHE A 29 -0.18 41.20 13.45
N SER A 30 -0.68 41.85 12.40
CA SER A 30 0.13 42.61 11.43
C SER A 30 -0.61 43.87 11.02
N THR A 31 0.09 45.00 10.98
CA THR A 31 -0.46 46.29 10.51
C THR A 31 -0.03 46.69 9.11
N ASN A 32 0.82 45.87 8.48
CA ASN A 32 1.25 46.04 7.09
C ASN A 32 0.91 44.84 6.21
N GLY A 33 0.29 43.80 6.79
CA GLY A 33 -0.11 42.57 6.13
C GLY A 33 1.01 41.54 5.92
N THR A 34 2.28 41.88 6.18
CA THR A 34 3.43 41.01 5.92
C THR A 34 4.24 40.66 7.16
N ASP A 35 4.46 41.62 8.05
CA ASP A 35 5.22 41.44 9.28
C ASP A 35 4.27 41.15 10.43
N PHE A 36 4.42 39.98 11.05
CA PHE A 36 3.56 39.53 12.15
C PHE A 36 4.29 39.66 13.48
N HIS A 37 3.55 40.15 14.47
CA HIS A 37 4.01 40.37 15.84
C HIS A 37 3.09 39.66 16.83
N PRO A 38 3.63 39.10 17.91
CA PRO A 38 2.81 38.41 18.90
C PRO A 38 1.91 39.38 19.66
N VAL A 39 0.67 38.98 19.92
CA VAL A 39 -0.28 39.67 20.78
C VAL A 39 0.06 39.35 22.24
N VAL A 40 0.88 40.19 22.87
CA VAL A 40 1.40 39.96 24.24
C VAL A 40 0.79 40.97 25.21
N GLY A 41 0.41 40.55 26.42
CA GLY A 41 0.11 41.46 27.54
C GLY A 41 -1.03 42.43 27.25
N VAL A 42 -2.10 41.95 26.63
CA VAL A 42 -3.31 42.71 26.35
C VAL A 42 -4.26 42.65 27.54
N SER A 43 -4.83 43.80 27.90
CA SER A 43 -5.81 43.94 28.99
C SER A 43 -6.74 45.14 28.73
N GLU A 44 -7.76 45.36 29.56
CA GLU A 44 -8.64 46.54 29.43
C GLU A 44 -7.85 47.87 29.51
N THR A 45 -6.76 47.93 30.29
CA THR A 45 -5.92 49.14 30.37
C THR A 45 -4.82 49.18 29.33
N GLN A 46 -4.64 48.11 28.54
CA GLN A 46 -3.60 47.94 27.51
C GLN A 46 -4.17 47.16 26.32
N SER A 47 -5.25 47.66 25.74
CA SER A 47 -5.97 47.02 24.62
C SER A 47 -5.29 47.31 23.29
N LEU A 48 -5.08 46.30 22.45
CA LEU A 48 -4.44 46.43 21.14
C LEU A 48 -5.45 46.91 20.09
N LEU A 49 -5.16 48.03 19.43
CA LEU A 49 -6.02 48.60 18.39
C LEU A 49 -5.67 48.02 17.02
N LEU A 50 -6.69 47.58 16.28
CA LEU A 50 -6.57 47.09 14.92
C LEU A 50 -7.70 47.61 14.03
N ASP A 51 -7.41 47.92 12.79
CA ASP A 51 -8.38 48.34 11.76
C ASP A 51 -8.78 47.23 10.79
N ASP A 52 -9.53 47.58 9.75
CA ASP A 52 -10.06 46.69 8.70
C ASP A 52 -8.98 46.17 7.74
N THR A 53 -7.85 46.87 7.65
CA THR A 53 -6.72 46.48 6.79
C THR A 53 -5.72 45.57 7.52
N ASP A 54 -5.67 45.66 8.85
CA ASP A 54 -4.84 44.81 9.69
C ASP A 54 -5.18 43.32 9.57
N LYS A 55 -4.26 42.47 10.05
CA LYS A 55 -4.40 41.01 10.00
C LYS A 55 -4.21 40.42 11.38
N LEU A 56 -5.00 39.40 11.68
CA LEU A 56 -4.87 38.54 12.85
C LEU A 56 -4.69 37.10 12.39
N ARG A 57 -3.79 36.37 13.04
CA ARG A 57 -3.63 34.93 12.82
C ARG A 57 -3.24 34.21 14.10
N PHE A 58 -3.54 32.92 14.15
CA PHE A 58 -2.98 32.01 15.13
C PHE A 58 -1.98 31.09 14.46
N VAL A 59 -0.82 30.94 15.10
CA VAL A 59 0.23 30.01 14.68
C VAL A 59 0.23 28.87 15.70
N PRO A 60 -0.42 27.73 15.40
CA PRO A 60 -0.42 26.58 16.30
C PRO A 60 0.99 26.01 16.45
N ASN A 61 1.28 25.40 17.60
CA ASN A 61 2.41 24.50 17.74
C ASN A 61 2.22 23.31 16.78
N ALA A 62 3.31 22.63 16.42
CA ALA A 62 3.23 21.41 15.62
C ALA A 62 2.25 20.40 16.25
N ASP A 63 1.46 19.75 15.39
CA ASP A 63 0.48 18.69 15.70
C ASP A 63 -0.65 19.11 16.67
N PHE A 64 -0.77 20.41 16.97
CA PHE A 64 -1.91 20.91 17.74
C PHE A 64 -3.15 21.06 16.86
N PHE A 65 -4.26 20.52 17.33
CA PHE A 65 -5.60 20.74 16.82
C PHE A 65 -6.57 21.01 17.97
N GLY A 66 -7.76 21.51 17.64
CA GLY A 66 -8.82 21.85 18.59
C GLY A 66 -8.83 23.34 18.96
N ASN A 67 -9.38 23.64 20.14
CA ASN A 67 -9.56 25.02 20.58
C ASN A 67 -8.37 25.47 21.46
N PRO A 68 -7.56 26.46 21.04
CA PRO A 68 -6.44 26.95 21.83
C PRO A 68 -6.88 27.94 22.92
N GLY A 69 -8.11 28.45 22.88
CA GLY A 69 -8.62 29.50 23.77
C GLY A 69 -8.76 29.06 25.22
N THR A 70 -8.22 29.88 26.12
CA THR A 70 -8.22 29.61 27.57
C THR A 70 -8.97 30.65 28.39
N LEU A 71 -9.60 31.63 27.74
CA LEU A 71 -10.52 32.55 28.41
C LEU A 71 -11.81 31.81 28.80
N ALA A 72 -12.56 32.37 29.75
CA ALA A 72 -13.85 31.82 30.17
C ALA A 72 -14.76 31.56 28.97
N GLY A 73 -15.33 30.34 28.90
CA GLY A 73 -16.13 29.89 27.76
C GLY A 73 -15.31 29.38 26.56
N ASN A 74 -14.04 29.03 26.77
CA ASN A 74 -13.09 28.57 25.75
C ASN A 74 -12.81 29.64 24.67
N GLY A 75 -12.80 30.91 25.09
CA GLY A 75 -12.50 32.06 24.23
C GLY A 75 -11.00 32.22 23.98
N SER A 76 -10.61 32.63 22.78
CA SER A 76 -9.21 32.89 22.42
C SER A 76 -8.82 34.35 22.66
N PHE A 77 -9.69 35.27 22.28
CA PHE A 77 -9.53 36.69 22.56
C PHE A 77 -10.88 37.39 22.72
N LYS A 78 -10.86 38.57 23.33
CA LYS A 78 -12.01 39.45 23.45
C LYS A 78 -11.71 40.81 22.86
N PHE A 79 -12.76 41.47 22.38
CA PHE A 79 -12.63 42.76 21.74
C PHE A 79 -13.86 43.65 21.94
N ARG A 80 -13.63 44.96 21.80
CA ARG A 80 -14.63 46.01 21.63
C ARG A 80 -14.55 46.53 20.20
N ALA A 81 -15.64 47.08 19.68
CA ALA A 81 -15.57 47.89 18.46
C ALA A 81 -14.92 49.24 18.80
N TRP A 82 -14.14 49.77 17.86
CA TRP A 82 -13.47 51.06 17.94
C TRP A 82 -13.88 51.90 16.72
N ASP A 83 -14.27 53.16 16.92
CA ASP A 83 -14.70 54.05 15.83
C ASP A 83 -13.55 54.84 15.18
N GLN A 84 -12.30 54.46 15.47
CA GLN A 84 -11.06 55.11 15.00
C GLN A 84 -10.84 56.55 15.47
N ARG A 85 -11.67 57.07 16.39
CA ARG A 85 -11.42 58.39 16.96
C ARG A 85 -10.23 58.40 17.90
N SER A 86 -9.60 59.57 18.00
CA SER A 86 -8.38 59.78 18.78
C SER A 86 -8.66 59.58 20.28
N VAL A 87 -7.88 58.69 20.91
CA VAL A 87 -8.03 58.34 22.33
C VAL A 87 -7.33 59.37 23.19
N THR A 88 -8.10 60.13 23.99
CA THR A 88 -7.51 61.03 24.99
C THR A 88 -6.92 60.20 26.14
N GLY A 89 -5.59 60.21 26.31
CA GLY A 89 -4.91 59.47 27.39
C GLY A 89 -4.09 58.26 26.94
N SER A 90 -3.90 58.06 25.64
CA SER A 90 -2.84 57.17 25.16
C SER A 90 -1.49 57.64 25.69
N SER A 91 -0.68 56.73 26.24
CA SER A 91 0.70 57.05 26.63
C SER A 91 1.59 57.51 25.46
N THR A 92 1.08 57.45 24.22
CA THR A 92 1.76 57.88 22.99
C THR A 92 1.00 58.91 22.13
N ALA A 93 -0.20 59.38 22.48
CA ALA A 93 -0.91 60.33 21.61
C ALA A 93 -1.86 61.25 22.39
N ALA A 94 -1.53 62.55 22.42
CA ALA A 94 -2.43 63.59 22.91
C ALA A 94 -2.92 64.53 21.78
N THR A 95 -2.43 64.39 20.54
CA THR A 95 -2.81 65.27 19.41
C THR A 95 -2.58 64.63 18.02
N ALA A 96 -2.50 63.31 17.91
CA ALA A 96 -2.22 62.63 16.64
C ALA A 96 -3.12 61.40 16.49
N ASP A 97 -3.53 61.09 15.26
CA ASP A 97 -4.23 59.86 14.88
C ASP A 97 -3.59 58.67 15.61
N VAL A 98 -4.38 57.96 16.42
CA VAL A 98 -3.87 56.80 17.15
C VAL A 98 -3.63 55.71 16.11
N ALA A 99 -2.36 55.40 15.85
CA ALA A 99 -1.99 54.38 14.87
C ALA A 99 -2.42 52.98 15.33
N THR A 100 -2.82 52.13 14.39
CA THR A 100 -3.04 50.70 14.63
C THR A 100 -1.77 50.02 15.15
N GLY A 101 -1.94 48.87 15.81
CA GLY A 101 -0.86 48.15 16.46
C GLY A 101 -0.37 48.78 17.78
N THR A 102 -0.97 49.89 18.21
CA THR A 102 -0.70 50.52 19.51
C THR A 102 -1.64 49.98 20.60
N LYS A 103 -1.26 50.20 21.87
CA LYS A 103 -2.07 49.82 23.02
C LYS A 103 -2.59 51.01 23.79
N VAL A 104 -3.86 50.96 24.18
CA VAL A 104 -4.57 52.05 24.87
C VAL A 104 -5.43 51.53 26.02
N ASP A 105 -5.87 52.41 26.91
CA ASP A 105 -6.84 52.09 27.96
C ASP A 105 -8.26 52.22 27.40
N THR A 106 -9.03 51.12 27.47
CA THR A 106 -10.44 51.02 27.02
C THR A 106 -11.43 50.88 28.17
N SER A 107 -10.98 51.15 29.41
CA SER A 107 -11.85 51.11 30.59
C SER A 107 -12.97 52.16 30.56
N THR A 108 -12.76 53.28 29.85
CA THR A 108 -13.83 54.21 29.46
C THR A 108 -14.41 53.74 28.12
N ASN A 109 -15.70 53.42 28.10
CA ASN A 109 -16.38 52.88 26.92
C ASN A 109 -17.88 53.22 26.94
N GLY A 110 -18.52 53.14 25.78
CA GLY A 110 -19.93 53.46 25.58
C GLY A 110 -20.24 54.96 25.59
N GLY A 111 -21.50 55.30 25.31
CA GLY A 111 -21.94 56.70 25.26
C GLY A 111 -21.23 57.45 24.14
N THR A 112 -20.42 58.45 24.51
CA THR A 112 -19.62 59.28 23.58
C THR A 112 -18.16 58.84 23.48
N SER A 113 -17.80 57.69 24.05
CA SER A 113 -16.45 57.12 23.92
C SER A 113 -16.26 56.47 22.55
N GLU A 114 -15.01 56.42 22.13
CA GLU A 114 -14.48 55.79 20.92
C GLU A 114 -14.63 54.25 20.93
N PHE A 115 -14.95 53.65 22.09
CA PHE A 115 -15.08 52.20 22.27
C PHE A 115 -16.50 51.77 22.61
N SER A 116 -16.93 50.61 22.08
CA SER A 116 -18.24 50.05 22.40
C SER A 116 -18.36 49.65 23.88
N SER A 117 -19.53 49.89 24.49
CA SER A 117 -19.84 49.42 25.85
C SER A 117 -19.87 47.89 25.96
N ASN A 118 -20.29 47.23 24.87
CA ASN A 118 -20.29 45.78 24.76
C ASN A 118 -18.92 45.24 24.38
N GLU A 119 -18.62 44.05 24.89
CA GLU A 119 -17.47 43.23 24.53
C GLU A 119 -17.95 41.96 23.82
N ARG A 120 -17.13 41.40 22.94
CA ARG A 120 -17.35 40.09 22.31
C ARG A 120 -16.12 39.20 22.51
N ALA A 121 -16.35 37.90 22.61
CA ALA A 121 -15.31 36.89 22.59
C ALA A 121 -15.30 36.21 21.22
N ALA A 122 -14.10 35.96 20.70
CA ALA A 122 -13.87 35.18 19.50
C ALA A 122 -13.12 33.89 19.84
N ASN A 123 -13.49 32.83 19.13
CA ASN A 123 -12.89 31.51 19.26
C ASN A 123 -12.04 31.22 18.03
N ILE A 124 -10.99 30.45 18.25
CA ILE A 124 -10.16 29.85 17.20
C ILE A 124 -10.39 28.34 17.25
N ILE A 125 -10.51 27.73 16.09
CA ILE A 125 -10.57 26.28 15.95
C ILE A 125 -9.43 25.92 14.99
N VAL A 126 -8.58 25.00 15.43
CA VAL A 126 -7.56 24.39 14.59
C VAL A 126 -8.12 23.04 14.18
N ASP A 127 -8.43 22.88 12.90
CA ASP A 127 -8.96 21.61 12.38
C ASP A 127 -7.83 20.57 12.34
N SER A 128 -8.14 19.33 12.74
CA SER A 128 -7.20 18.22 12.57
C SER A 128 -7.05 17.90 11.08
N VAL A 129 -5.83 17.53 10.69
CA VAL A 129 -5.51 17.01 9.37
C VAL A 129 -5.15 15.55 9.53
N ASP A 130 -5.54 14.75 8.55
CA ASP A 130 -5.32 13.31 8.52
C ASP A 130 -3.84 12.95 8.35
N ASP A 131 -3.33 12.09 9.24
CA ASP A 131 -1.97 11.57 9.21
C ASP A 131 -1.90 10.18 8.56
N ALA A 132 -0.86 9.95 7.75
CA ALA A 132 -0.70 8.69 7.01
C ALA A 132 -0.50 7.49 7.94
N PRO A 133 -1.09 6.33 7.64
CA PRO A 133 -1.05 5.18 8.53
C PRO A 133 0.35 4.58 8.53
N THR A 134 0.77 3.97 9.64
CA THR A 134 2.11 3.36 9.75
C THR A 134 2.06 1.88 10.05
N ALA A 135 3.11 1.16 9.64
CA ALA A 135 3.31 -0.23 9.96
C ALA A 135 4.76 -0.68 9.74
N THR A 136 5.08 -1.86 10.24
CA THR A 136 6.40 -2.51 10.08
C THR A 136 6.27 -3.87 9.42
N ILE A 137 7.13 -4.17 8.46
CA ILE A 137 7.35 -5.53 7.94
C ILE A 137 8.67 -6.05 8.53
N PRO A 138 8.65 -6.79 9.66
CA PRO A 138 9.83 -7.00 10.51
C PRO A 138 10.96 -7.84 9.89
N ASN A 139 10.67 -8.61 8.83
CA ASN A 139 11.63 -9.55 8.24
C ASN A 139 11.83 -9.36 6.72
N LEU A 140 11.66 -8.14 6.19
CA LEU A 140 11.84 -7.89 4.75
C LEU A 140 13.31 -7.87 4.28
N THR A 141 14.26 -8.37 5.08
CA THR A 141 15.70 -8.36 4.74
C THR A 141 16.04 -9.27 3.55
N ASP A 142 15.24 -10.31 3.31
CA ASP A 142 15.20 -11.03 2.04
C ASP A 142 13.79 -10.85 1.49
N SER A 143 13.66 -9.93 0.55
CA SER A 143 12.40 -9.51 -0.08
C SER A 143 11.65 -10.63 -0.81
N ARG A 144 12.07 -11.89 -0.66
CA ARG A 144 11.76 -13.01 -1.53
C ARG A 144 11.06 -14.14 -0.78
N LEU A 145 9.86 -14.46 -1.21
CA LEU A 145 9.04 -15.57 -0.70
C LEU A 145 9.10 -16.69 -1.73
N THR A 146 9.80 -17.78 -1.40
CA THR A 146 9.98 -18.93 -2.30
C THR A 146 9.09 -20.11 -1.92
N VAL A 147 8.38 -20.66 -2.90
CA VAL A 147 7.51 -21.85 -2.78
C VAL A 147 7.60 -22.71 -4.05
N LEU A 148 7.18 -23.96 -3.98
CA LEU A 148 7.02 -24.83 -5.15
C LEU A 148 5.73 -24.48 -5.91
N GLU A 149 5.67 -24.74 -7.22
CA GLU A 149 4.51 -24.42 -8.07
C GLU A 149 3.21 -25.13 -7.68
N ASP A 150 3.30 -26.36 -7.18
CA ASP A 150 2.11 -27.08 -6.69
C ASP A 150 1.91 -26.99 -5.18
N ALA A 151 2.57 -26.02 -4.54
CA ALA A 151 2.33 -25.77 -3.15
C ALA A 151 0.88 -25.31 -2.94
N GLY A 152 0.21 -25.91 -1.95
CA GLY A 152 -1.13 -25.46 -1.52
C GLY A 152 -1.11 -24.04 -0.95
N ALA A 153 -2.23 -23.64 -0.33
CA ALA A 153 -2.36 -22.30 0.24
C ALA A 153 -1.24 -21.96 1.24
N GLN A 154 -0.64 -20.81 1.03
CA GLN A 154 0.44 -20.27 1.85
C GLN A 154 -0.12 -19.23 2.83
N THR A 155 0.46 -19.18 4.02
CA THR A 155 0.07 -18.19 5.04
C THR A 155 1.29 -17.79 5.87
N ILE A 156 1.56 -16.48 5.92
CA ILE A 156 2.53 -15.89 6.86
C ILE A 156 1.75 -15.03 7.87
N ASN A 157 1.67 -15.53 9.10
CA ASN A 157 0.98 -14.83 10.18
C ASN A 157 1.84 -13.68 10.73
N GLY A 158 1.21 -12.51 10.90
CA GLY A 158 1.88 -11.27 11.30
C GLY A 158 3.00 -10.87 10.35
N PHE A 159 2.76 -11.02 9.05
CA PHE A 159 3.65 -10.50 8.01
C PHE A 159 3.85 -8.98 8.17
N VAL A 160 2.78 -8.27 8.51
CA VAL A 160 2.81 -6.87 8.94
C VAL A 160 2.52 -6.80 10.44
N THR A 161 3.20 -5.89 11.13
CA THR A 161 3.08 -5.64 12.58
C THR A 161 3.09 -4.14 12.86
N ASN A 162 2.72 -3.76 14.09
CA ASN A 162 2.65 -2.35 14.52
C ASN A 162 1.75 -1.52 13.60
N LEU A 163 0.62 -2.09 13.16
CA LEU A 163 -0.38 -1.34 12.43
C LEU A 163 -0.94 -0.23 13.32
N ASP A 164 -0.82 1.00 12.82
CA ASP A 164 -1.27 2.21 13.48
C ASP A 164 -1.95 3.09 12.42
N ASP A 165 -3.18 3.51 12.69
CA ASP A 165 -3.87 4.52 11.88
C ASP A 165 -3.35 5.94 12.17
N GLN A 166 -2.30 6.05 13.00
CA GLN A 166 -1.75 7.28 13.56
C GLN A 166 -2.77 8.09 14.35
N GLY A 167 -3.88 7.46 14.74
CA GLY A 167 -5.14 8.16 14.68
C GLY A 167 -5.52 9.06 15.87
N SER A 168 -4.58 9.33 16.77
CA SER A 168 -4.80 10.01 18.05
C SER A 168 -6.21 9.73 18.64
N THR A 169 -7.00 10.74 19.00
CA THR A 169 -8.42 10.60 19.35
C THR A 169 -9.39 11.05 18.25
N PHE A 170 -8.90 11.63 17.15
CA PHE A 170 -9.74 12.24 16.10
C PHE A 170 -9.79 11.44 14.80
N GLU A 171 -8.78 10.63 14.54
CA GLU A 171 -8.78 9.64 13.48
C GLU A 171 -9.02 8.23 14.05
N SER A 172 -9.12 8.10 15.40
CA SER A 172 -9.47 6.84 16.04
C SER A 172 -10.79 6.31 15.49
N GLY A 173 -10.74 5.15 14.86
CA GLY A 173 -11.89 4.54 14.20
C GLY A 173 -11.87 4.60 12.68
N GLN A 174 -10.82 5.16 12.08
CA GLN A 174 -10.50 4.88 10.69
C GLN A 174 -10.17 3.39 10.49
N THR A 175 -10.48 2.87 9.31
CA THR A 175 -10.25 1.45 9.02
C THR A 175 -9.03 1.28 8.12
N LEU A 176 -8.10 0.42 8.54
CA LEU A 176 -6.92 0.07 7.75
C LEU A 176 -7.22 -0.96 6.67
N SER A 177 -6.61 -0.77 5.50
CA SER A 177 -6.71 -1.67 4.35
C SER A 177 -5.39 -1.75 3.59
N PHE A 178 -5.16 -2.86 2.89
CA PHE A 178 -3.94 -3.06 2.11
C PHE A 178 -4.25 -3.15 0.62
N ALA A 179 -3.33 -2.63 -0.18
CA ALA A 179 -3.27 -2.87 -1.62
C ALA A 179 -1.94 -3.54 -1.96
N LEU A 180 -2.01 -4.69 -2.64
CA LEU A 180 -0.85 -5.34 -3.27
C LEU A 180 -0.93 -5.10 -4.77
N THR A 181 -0.02 -4.27 -5.28
CA THR A 181 0.02 -3.90 -6.70
C THR A 181 1.21 -4.55 -7.36
N HIS A 182 0.96 -5.42 -8.35
CA HIS A 182 2.03 -6.00 -9.17
C HIS A 182 2.77 -4.89 -9.94
N LEU A 183 4.10 -4.92 -9.91
CA LEU A 183 4.98 -3.92 -10.52
C LEU A 183 5.74 -4.48 -11.71
N SER A 184 6.28 -5.69 -11.60
CA SER A 184 7.20 -6.28 -12.59
C SER A 184 7.42 -7.76 -12.36
N GLY A 185 8.04 -8.42 -13.33
CA GLY A 185 8.44 -9.82 -13.26
C GLY A 185 7.39 -10.75 -13.85
N THR A 186 7.39 -12.01 -13.42
CA THR A 186 6.41 -13.00 -13.88
C THR A 186 4.98 -12.49 -13.63
N ASP A 187 4.12 -12.59 -14.66
CA ASP A 187 2.75 -12.09 -14.61
C ASP A 187 1.93 -12.74 -13.48
N ASN A 188 1.26 -11.91 -12.69
CA ASN A 188 0.53 -12.39 -11.51
C ASN A 188 -0.82 -13.04 -11.83
N THR A 189 -1.36 -12.88 -13.05
CA THR A 189 -2.70 -13.37 -13.38
C THR A 189 -2.71 -14.87 -13.64
N THR A 190 -1.57 -15.42 -14.05
CA THR A 190 -1.38 -16.86 -14.28
C THR A 190 -0.59 -17.52 -13.17
N LEU A 191 0.27 -16.79 -12.45
CA LEU A 191 1.14 -17.36 -11.40
C LEU A 191 0.38 -17.82 -10.14
N PHE A 192 -0.79 -17.25 -9.86
CA PHE A 192 -1.54 -17.53 -8.63
C PHE A 192 -2.97 -17.99 -8.92
N SER A 193 -3.35 -19.14 -8.37
CA SER A 193 -4.76 -19.57 -8.31
C SER A 193 -5.55 -18.78 -7.27
N ALA A 194 -4.87 -18.27 -6.22
CA ALA A 194 -5.39 -17.27 -5.30
C ALA A 194 -4.35 -16.16 -5.11
N GLN A 195 -4.72 -14.94 -5.52
CA GLN A 195 -3.82 -13.79 -5.50
C GLN A 195 -3.26 -13.51 -4.09
N PRO A 196 -2.04 -12.93 -3.99
CA PRO A 196 -1.52 -12.43 -2.73
C PRO A 196 -2.43 -11.36 -2.11
N VAL A 197 -2.82 -11.59 -0.86
CA VAL A 197 -3.68 -10.67 -0.09
C VAL A 197 -3.10 -10.49 1.31
N LEU A 198 -3.10 -9.24 1.78
CA LEU A 198 -2.88 -8.90 3.19
C LEU A 198 -4.21 -8.63 3.88
N THR A 199 -4.45 -9.32 4.99
CA THR A 199 -5.68 -9.17 5.78
C THR A 199 -5.33 -8.87 7.23
N VAL A 200 -5.94 -7.83 7.81
CA VAL A 200 -5.80 -7.50 9.24
C VAL A 200 -6.26 -8.69 10.08
N ASP A 201 -5.47 -9.06 11.09
CA ASP A 201 -5.77 -10.18 11.97
C ASP A 201 -6.95 -9.82 12.88
N GLY A 202 -8.06 -10.57 12.77
CA GLY A 202 -9.26 -10.32 13.58
C GLY A 202 -9.08 -10.58 15.08
N SER A 203 -8.02 -11.29 15.48
CA SER A 203 -7.66 -11.52 16.88
C SER A 203 -6.67 -10.50 17.43
N ASP A 204 -5.94 -9.81 16.56
CA ASP A 204 -4.96 -8.77 16.89
C ASP A 204 -4.92 -7.71 15.77
N PRO A 205 -5.70 -6.62 15.88
CA PRO A 205 -5.80 -5.61 14.83
C PRO A 205 -4.49 -4.82 14.60
N THR A 206 -3.46 -5.04 15.41
CA THR A 206 -2.13 -4.44 15.22
C THR A 206 -1.27 -5.21 14.21
N ARG A 207 -1.80 -6.29 13.63
CA ARG A 207 -1.07 -7.21 12.71
C ARG A 207 -1.89 -7.54 11.47
N ALA A 208 -1.21 -7.93 10.41
CA ALA A 208 -1.85 -8.50 9.22
C ALA A 208 -1.12 -9.74 8.71
N ASN A 209 -1.89 -10.67 8.16
CA ASN A 209 -1.45 -11.95 7.63
C ASN A 209 -1.39 -11.88 6.10
N LEU A 210 -0.31 -12.41 5.50
CA LEU A 210 -0.17 -12.54 4.05
C LEU A 210 -0.58 -13.95 3.62
N THR A 211 -1.47 -14.05 2.63
CA THR A 211 -1.92 -15.33 2.06
C THR A 211 -1.86 -15.30 0.55
N TRP A 212 -1.47 -16.40 -0.07
CA TRP A 212 -1.50 -16.61 -1.53
C TRP A 212 -1.56 -18.11 -1.83
N THR A 213 -1.89 -18.49 -3.06
CA THR A 213 -1.77 -19.88 -3.55
C THR A 213 -1.23 -19.85 -4.97
N PRO A 214 -0.07 -20.46 -5.24
CA PRO A 214 0.40 -20.72 -6.60
C PRO A 214 -0.68 -21.38 -7.46
N ALA A 215 -0.67 -21.13 -8.77
CA ALA A 215 -1.45 -21.96 -9.68
C ALA A 215 -0.69 -23.26 -9.97
N THR A 216 -1.44 -24.34 -10.21
CA THR A 216 -0.89 -25.63 -10.65
C THR A 216 -0.07 -25.43 -11.92
N ASP A 217 1.09 -26.07 -11.99
CA ASP A 217 2.04 -26.02 -13.11
C ASP A 217 2.43 -24.57 -13.51
N ALA A 218 2.44 -23.65 -12.53
CA ALA A 218 2.77 -22.25 -12.75
C ALA A 218 3.95 -21.81 -11.87
N ASN A 219 5.07 -21.53 -12.51
CA ASN A 219 6.30 -21.08 -11.89
C ASN A 219 6.70 -19.68 -12.35
N THR A 220 7.66 -19.09 -11.63
CA THR A 220 8.31 -17.86 -12.08
C THR A 220 9.30 -18.16 -13.20
N GLY A 221 9.22 -17.41 -14.30
CA GLY A 221 10.10 -17.58 -15.45
C GLY A 221 11.53 -17.09 -15.18
N ASP A 222 12.51 -17.75 -15.78
CA ASP A 222 13.92 -17.39 -15.66
C ASP A 222 14.26 -16.01 -16.28
N THR A 223 13.52 -15.61 -17.32
CA THR A 223 13.76 -14.33 -18.01
C THR A 223 13.08 -13.17 -17.29
N GLU A 224 11.81 -13.34 -16.93
CA GLU A 224 11.01 -12.34 -16.23
C GLU A 224 11.45 -12.19 -14.77
N GLY A 225 11.85 -13.30 -14.14
CA GLY A 225 12.23 -13.38 -12.74
C GLY A 225 11.03 -13.38 -11.78
N PRO A 226 11.27 -13.13 -10.49
CA PRO A 226 10.25 -13.12 -9.45
C PRO A 226 9.09 -12.16 -9.76
N SER A 227 7.86 -12.50 -9.38
CA SER A 227 6.72 -11.58 -9.46
C SER A 227 6.83 -10.56 -8.31
N VAL A 228 6.95 -9.26 -8.65
CA VAL A 228 7.28 -8.19 -7.70
C VAL A 228 6.08 -7.30 -7.44
N PHE A 229 5.81 -7.02 -6.16
CA PHE A 229 4.67 -6.23 -5.70
C PHE A 229 5.09 -5.03 -4.83
N ARG A 230 4.29 -3.97 -4.94
CA ARG A 230 4.19 -2.91 -3.95
C ARG A 230 3.15 -3.28 -2.91
N VAL A 231 3.49 -3.03 -1.64
CA VAL A 231 2.54 -3.05 -0.54
C VAL A 231 2.25 -1.62 -0.10
N THR A 232 1.00 -1.21 -0.25
CA THR A 232 0.49 0.08 0.25
C THR A 232 -0.50 -0.19 1.38
N LEU A 233 -0.29 0.46 2.52
CA LEU A 233 -1.24 0.56 3.62
C LEU A 233 -2.08 1.83 3.41
N ASN A 234 -3.39 1.73 3.57
CA ASN A 234 -4.30 2.87 3.49
C ASN A 234 -5.24 2.87 4.69
N ASP A 235 -5.69 4.03 5.10
CA ASP A 235 -6.81 4.21 6.01
C ASP A 235 -8.01 4.85 5.27
N THR A 236 -9.05 5.23 6.02
CA THR A 236 -10.25 5.88 5.48
C THR A 236 -10.23 7.40 5.63
N GLY A 237 -9.07 7.94 5.96
CA GLY A 237 -8.82 9.34 6.21
C GLY A 237 -8.97 10.23 4.99
N SER A 238 -9.06 11.53 5.26
CA SER A 238 -9.36 12.56 4.25
C SER A 238 -8.10 13.23 3.74
N LEU A 239 -7.94 13.28 2.42
CA LEU A 239 -6.86 14.02 1.73
C LEU A 239 -7.02 15.55 1.74
N ALA A 240 -8.09 16.08 2.34
CA ALA A 240 -8.34 17.52 2.42
C ALA A 240 -7.24 18.23 3.24
N ASN A 241 -6.97 19.48 2.88
CA ASN A 241 -6.03 20.37 3.61
C ASN A 241 -4.62 19.79 3.79
N GLY A 242 -4.19 18.88 2.91
CA GLY A 242 -2.87 18.24 2.98
C GLY A 242 -2.84 16.93 3.78
N GLY A 243 -4.00 16.38 4.13
CA GLY A 243 -4.10 15.07 4.77
C GLY A 243 -3.56 13.95 3.89
N ALA A 244 -3.11 12.88 4.53
CA ALA A 244 -2.52 11.73 3.87
C ALA A 244 -3.12 10.45 4.45
N ASN A 245 -3.68 9.60 3.58
CA ASN A 245 -4.40 8.39 3.97
C ASN A 245 -3.70 7.10 3.53
N SER A 246 -2.42 7.19 3.14
CA SER A 246 -1.70 6.04 2.60
C SER A 246 -0.19 6.11 2.79
N THR A 247 0.42 4.93 2.97
CA THR A 247 1.85 4.72 3.13
C THR A 247 2.32 3.53 2.31
N ILE A 248 3.39 3.71 1.53
CA ILE A 248 4.06 2.60 0.83
C ILE A 248 5.01 1.92 1.82
N LEU A 249 4.70 0.68 2.20
CA LEU A 249 5.53 -0.10 3.13
C LEU A 249 6.74 -0.73 2.43
N THR A 250 6.57 -1.17 1.19
CA THR A 250 7.65 -1.68 0.33
C THR A 250 7.23 -1.64 -1.14
N SER A 251 8.20 -1.55 -2.06
CA SER A 251 8.00 -1.72 -3.51
C SER A 251 8.78 -2.91 -4.08
N ASN A 252 9.20 -3.84 -3.21
CA ASN A 252 10.04 -4.97 -3.58
C ASN A 252 9.60 -6.26 -2.86
N LEU A 253 8.30 -6.51 -2.69
CA LEU A 253 7.85 -7.81 -2.21
C LEU A 253 7.88 -8.79 -3.39
N GLN A 254 8.73 -9.80 -3.35
CA GLN A 254 8.96 -10.74 -4.45
C GLN A 254 8.39 -12.11 -4.11
N PHE A 255 7.64 -12.67 -5.03
CA PHE A 255 7.20 -14.07 -5.00
C PHE A 255 8.03 -14.85 -6.02
N VAL A 256 8.60 -15.95 -5.56
CA VAL A 256 9.31 -16.92 -6.38
C VAL A 256 8.58 -18.24 -6.28
N VAL A 257 8.15 -18.73 -7.42
CA VAL A 257 7.52 -20.04 -7.51
C VAL A 257 8.49 -20.89 -8.31
N THR A 258 9.19 -21.80 -7.64
CA THR A 258 10.14 -22.71 -8.26
C THR A 258 9.38 -23.90 -8.81
N SER A 259 9.71 -24.29 -10.03
CA SER A 259 9.11 -25.48 -10.63
C SER A 259 9.59 -26.77 -9.97
N GLN A 260 8.82 -27.81 -10.22
CA GLN A 260 9.05 -29.16 -9.78
C GLN A 260 8.77 -30.10 -10.95
N ASN A 261 9.75 -30.96 -11.28
CA ASN A 261 9.58 -31.95 -12.34
C ASN A 261 8.24 -32.70 -12.27
N ASP A 262 7.43 -32.55 -13.30
CA ASP A 262 6.23 -33.35 -13.52
C ASP A 262 6.53 -34.70 -14.20
N ALA A 263 5.63 -35.66 -14.00
CA ALA A 263 5.77 -36.98 -14.60
C ALA A 263 4.99 -37.05 -15.91
N PRO A 264 5.54 -37.70 -16.97
CA PRO A 264 4.82 -37.87 -18.22
C PRO A 264 3.57 -38.71 -18.00
N VAL A 265 2.49 -38.31 -18.67
CA VAL A 265 1.22 -39.04 -18.68
C VAL A 265 1.12 -39.84 -19.98
N LEU A 266 0.99 -41.16 -19.84
CA LEU A 266 0.67 -42.05 -20.95
C LEU A 266 -0.85 -42.31 -20.98
N GLU A 267 -1.49 -41.93 -22.09
CA GLU A 267 -2.89 -42.24 -22.38
C GLU A 267 -3.13 -43.76 -22.42
N ASN A 268 -4.38 -44.16 -22.14
CA ASN A 268 -4.74 -45.57 -22.16
C ASN A 268 -4.81 -46.10 -23.61
N ILE A 269 -3.67 -46.58 -24.10
CA ILE A 269 -3.49 -47.17 -25.42
C ILE A 269 -3.33 -48.69 -25.35
N THR A 270 -3.67 -49.38 -26.43
CA THR A 270 -3.41 -50.82 -26.61
C THR A 270 -2.53 -51.04 -27.83
N PRO A 271 -1.20 -50.87 -27.70
CA PRO A 271 -0.28 -51.12 -28.79
C PRO A 271 -0.33 -52.58 -29.21
N VAL A 272 -0.25 -52.83 -30.52
CA VAL A 272 -0.25 -54.20 -31.07
C VAL A 272 1.06 -54.41 -31.80
N LEU A 273 1.82 -55.42 -31.38
CA LEU A 273 2.93 -55.98 -32.15
C LEU A 273 2.41 -57.18 -32.94
N SER A 274 2.52 -57.11 -34.27
CA SER A 274 2.09 -58.18 -35.17
C SER A 274 3.27 -58.66 -36.02
N VAL A 275 3.40 -59.96 -36.15
CA VAL A 275 4.35 -60.65 -37.02
C VAL A 275 3.59 -61.74 -37.76
N ASP A 276 3.88 -61.92 -39.06
CA ASP A 276 3.28 -63.02 -39.83
C ASP A 276 3.96 -64.35 -39.43
N GLU A 277 3.21 -65.44 -39.29
CA GLU A 277 3.72 -66.70 -38.74
C GLU A 277 4.84 -67.33 -39.60
N ASP A 278 4.77 -67.08 -40.91
CA ASP A 278 5.73 -67.59 -41.89
C ASP A 278 6.79 -66.54 -42.26
N GLN A 279 6.85 -65.41 -41.56
CA GLN A 279 7.87 -64.40 -41.79
C GLN A 279 9.25 -64.94 -41.41
N SER A 280 10.21 -64.85 -42.34
CA SER A 280 11.59 -65.23 -42.03
C SER A 280 12.23 -64.22 -41.08
N LEU A 281 13.14 -64.67 -40.22
CA LEU A 281 13.87 -63.79 -39.28
C LEU A 281 14.54 -62.60 -40.00
N GLY A 282 15.16 -62.82 -41.16
CA GLY A 282 15.82 -61.76 -41.92
C GLY A 282 14.87 -60.74 -42.57
N SER A 283 13.57 -61.05 -42.64
CA SER A 283 12.53 -60.13 -43.12
C SER A 283 11.75 -59.47 -41.97
N ASN A 284 11.90 -59.93 -40.73
CA ASN A 284 11.32 -59.26 -39.57
C ASN A 284 12.23 -58.10 -39.17
N THR A 285 11.76 -56.87 -39.43
CA THR A 285 12.51 -55.65 -39.13
C THR A 285 12.10 -54.98 -37.83
N GLY A 286 11.17 -55.60 -37.07
CA GLY A 286 10.54 -55.02 -35.88
C GLY A 286 9.63 -53.83 -36.17
N THR A 287 8.95 -53.37 -35.12
CA THR A 287 8.17 -52.13 -35.05
C THR A 287 8.95 -51.12 -34.21
N THR A 288 9.09 -49.88 -34.70
CA THR A 288 9.74 -48.84 -33.90
C THR A 288 8.91 -48.45 -32.69
N ILE A 289 9.53 -48.02 -31.58
CA ILE A 289 8.79 -47.51 -30.42
C ILE A 289 7.94 -46.30 -30.80
N ALA A 290 8.45 -45.44 -31.70
CA ALA A 290 7.68 -44.34 -32.25
C ALA A 290 6.38 -44.77 -32.96
N ALA A 291 6.35 -45.95 -33.58
CA ALA A 291 5.16 -46.50 -34.22
C ALA A 291 4.26 -47.28 -33.23
N LEU A 292 4.85 -47.85 -32.19
CA LEU A 292 4.15 -48.54 -31.12
C LEU A 292 3.33 -47.55 -30.26
N ILE A 293 3.88 -46.36 -30.01
CA ILE A 293 3.20 -45.27 -29.30
C ILE A 293 2.61 -44.31 -30.33
N ALA A 294 1.28 -44.29 -30.43
CA ALA A 294 0.58 -43.37 -31.31
C ALA A 294 0.90 -41.90 -30.96
N ASP A 295 1.01 -41.03 -31.98
CA ASP A 295 1.24 -39.60 -31.79
C ASP A 295 0.22 -39.00 -30.82
N GLY A 296 0.71 -38.21 -29.85
CA GLY A 296 -0.13 -37.57 -28.84
C GLY A 296 -0.58 -38.47 -27.68
N SER A 297 -0.10 -39.72 -27.61
CA SER A 297 -0.43 -40.62 -26.48
C SER A 297 0.39 -40.33 -25.22
N ILE A 298 1.48 -39.58 -25.34
CA ILE A 298 2.25 -39.08 -24.20
C ILE A 298 2.03 -37.58 -24.14
N THR A 299 1.67 -37.09 -22.96
CA THR A 299 1.63 -35.66 -22.64
C THR A 299 2.60 -35.41 -21.50
N GLU A 300 3.28 -34.27 -21.56
CA GLU A 300 4.14 -33.76 -20.50
C GLU A 300 3.58 -32.42 -20.06
N ALA A 301 3.48 -32.20 -18.74
CA ALA A 301 3.14 -30.90 -18.22
C ALA A 301 4.36 -29.98 -18.38
N LYS A 302 4.15 -28.66 -18.30
CA LYS A 302 5.23 -27.73 -18.60
C LYS A 302 6.08 -27.45 -17.35
N ASP A 303 7.36 -27.78 -17.36
CA ASP A 303 8.34 -27.34 -16.36
C ASP A 303 9.03 -26.06 -16.85
N ALA A 304 9.33 -25.10 -15.98
CA ALA A 304 10.03 -23.88 -16.44
C ALA A 304 11.20 -23.38 -15.58
N VAL A 305 11.76 -24.19 -14.67
CA VAL A 305 13.04 -23.99 -13.94
C VAL A 305 13.65 -25.31 -13.41
N ASN A 306 14.98 -25.45 -13.47
CA ASN A 306 15.72 -26.61 -12.96
C ASN A 306 15.47 -26.92 -11.45
N PRO A 307 15.20 -28.19 -11.04
CA PRO A 307 15.16 -29.41 -11.87
C PRO A 307 13.82 -29.55 -12.58
N GLY A 308 13.88 -29.40 -13.90
CA GLY A 308 12.76 -29.09 -14.81
C GLY A 308 13.28 -28.08 -15.84
N LEU A 309 14.04 -28.54 -16.82
CA LEU A 309 14.51 -27.63 -17.88
C LEU A 309 13.38 -27.50 -18.89
N ASP A 310 13.23 -26.37 -19.56
CA ASP A 310 12.33 -26.20 -20.71
C ASP A 310 12.60 -27.19 -21.88
N ASP A 311 13.58 -28.09 -21.72
CA ASP A 311 13.92 -29.18 -22.61
C ASP A 311 13.21 -30.52 -22.30
N ASP A 312 12.52 -30.68 -21.16
CA ASP A 312 11.67 -31.84 -20.86
C ASP A 312 10.19 -31.64 -21.22
N ASP A 313 9.74 -30.39 -21.45
CA ASP A 313 8.41 -29.99 -21.97
C ASP A 313 7.96 -30.67 -23.28
N THR A 314 8.86 -31.39 -23.94
CA THR A 314 8.57 -32.09 -25.20
C THR A 314 8.34 -33.56 -24.92
N PRO A 315 7.10 -34.09 -25.13
CA PRO A 315 6.83 -35.52 -24.96
C PRO A 315 7.81 -36.38 -25.78
N VAL A 316 8.63 -37.16 -25.07
CA VAL A 316 9.56 -38.10 -25.71
C VAL A 316 8.88 -39.45 -25.87
N LYS A 317 8.93 -40.01 -27.08
CA LYS A 317 8.44 -41.36 -27.34
C LYS A 317 9.46 -42.42 -26.93
N ALA A 318 9.58 -42.64 -25.62
CA ALA A 318 10.40 -43.69 -25.07
C ALA A 318 9.57 -44.60 -24.16
N ILE A 319 10.01 -45.84 -23.97
CA ILE A 319 9.39 -46.79 -23.04
C ILE A 319 10.39 -47.40 -22.08
N ALA A 320 9.87 -47.78 -20.90
CA ALA A 320 10.52 -48.72 -20.01
C ALA A 320 9.76 -50.05 -20.04
N ILE A 321 10.39 -51.10 -20.57
CA ILE A 321 9.84 -52.46 -20.49
C ILE A 321 10.08 -52.97 -19.08
N THR A 322 9.01 -53.11 -18.31
CA THR A 322 9.05 -53.53 -16.90
C THR A 322 8.89 -55.04 -16.72
N SER A 323 8.30 -55.72 -17.69
CA SER A 323 8.17 -57.17 -17.73
C SER A 323 7.91 -57.66 -19.16
N ALA A 324 8.28 -58.92 -19.44
CA ALA A 324 7.97 -59.59 -20.68
C ALA A 324 7.60 -61.05 -20.40
N SER A 325 6.60 -61.56 -21.11
CA SER A 325 6.17 -62.96 -21.01
C SER A 325 5.74 -63.46 -22.39
N VAL A 326 6.51 -64.39 -22.96
CA VAL A 326 6.23 -65.03 -24.24
C VAL A 326 6.33 -66.54 -24.10
N SER A 327 5.39 -67.28 -24.70
CA SER A 327 5.36 -68.76 -24.60
C SER A 327 5.91 -69.47 -25.83
N ASN A 328 5.99 -68.79 -26.98
CA ASN A 328 6.34 -69.38 -28.28
C ASN A 328 7.29 -68.48 -29.07
N GLY A 329 8.53 -68.35 -28.58
CA GLY A 329 9.57 -67.54 -29.22
C GLY A 329 10.38 -66.74 -28.20
N THR A 330 11.17 -65.80 -28.70
CA THR A 330 11.92 -64.83 -27.90
C THR A 330 11.35 -63.44 -28.18
N PHE A 331 11.18 -62.64 -27.13
CA PHE A 331 10.88 -61.21 -27.30
C PHE A 331 12.22 -60.48 -27.43
N GLU A 332 12.45 -59.82 -28.56
CA GLU A 332 13.74 -59.22 -28.91
C GLU A 332 13.60 -57.71 -29.13
N PHE A 333 14.69 -56.97 -29.01
CA PHE A 333 14.75 -55.56 -29.31
C PHE A 333 16.01 -55.24 -30.14
N SER A 334 16.02 -54.11 -30.83
CA SER A 334 17.18 -53.60 -31.57
C SER A 334 17.38 -52.13 -31.25
N HIS A 335 18.61 -51.77 -30.87
CA HIS A 335 18.98 -50.38 -30.58
C HIS A 335 19.43 -49.68 -31.87
N ASP A 336 18.78 -48.58 -32.27
CA ASP A 336 19.15 -47.77 -33.45
C ASP A 336 19.42 -48.55 -34.75
N GLY A 337 18.67 -49.64 -34.98
CA GLY A 337 18.85 -50.50 -36.16
C GLY A 337 20.06 -51.44 -36.10
N GLY A 338 20.61 -51.65 -34.90
CA GLY A 338 21.59 -52.69 -34.59
C GLY A 338 21.02 -54.11 -34.67
N ALA A 339 21.81 -55.08 -34.22
CA ALA A 339 21.36 -56.46 -34.14
C ALA A 339 20.22 -56.61 -33.11
N PHE A 340 19.33 -57.57 -33.35
CA PHE A 340 18.29 -57.91 -32.38
C PHE A 340 18.89 -58.73 -31.23
N GLU A 341 18.50 -58.40 -30.01
CA GLU A 341 18.91 -59.04 -28.76
C GLU A 341 17.68 -59.38 -27.92
N ALA A 342 17.77 -60.44 -27.10
CA ALA A 342 16.66 -60.84 -26.23
C ALA A 342 16.38 -59.78 -25.15
N VAL A 343 15.11 -59.47 -24.93
CA VAL A 343 14.67 -58.60 -23.83
C VAL A 343 14.92 -59.30 -22.49
N VAL A 344 15.74 -58.67 -21.64
CA VAL A 344 16.04 -59.15 -20.29
C VAL A 344 15.65 -58.07 -19.28
N VAL A 345 14.59 -58.34 -18.50
CA VAL A 345 14.03 -57.42 -17.51
C VAL A 345 13.69 -58.16 -16.21
N SER A 346 13.62 -57.44 -15.11
CA SER A 346 13.29 -57.97 -13.78
C SER A 346 12.51 -56.94 -12.96
N ALA A 347 12.03 -57.34 -11.78
CA ALA A 347 11.35 -56.44 -10.86
C ALA A 347 12.18 -55.22 -10.42
N THR A 348 13.52 -55.25 -10.61
CA THR A 348 14.43 -54.15 -10.27
C THR A 348 15.23 -53.63 -11.46
N GLN A 349 14.93 -54.08 -12.68
CA GLN A 349 15.65 -53.69 -13.88
C GLN A 349 14.71 -53.66 -15.08
N SER A 350 14.44 -52.46 -15.58
CA SER A 350 13.71 -52.24 -16.83
C SER A 350 14.69 -52.05 -17.99
N LEU A 351 14.26 -52.39 -19.19
CA LEU A 351 14.95 -52.03 -20.43
C LEU A 351 14.35 -50.73 -20.95
N LEU A 352 15.19 -49.71 -21.18
CA LEU A 352 14.78 -48.43 -21.76
C LEU A 352 14.99 -48.50 -23.27
N LEU A 353 13.98 -48.09 -24.02
CA LEU A 353 14.03 -47.97 -25.46
C LEU A 353 13.55 -46.58 -25.88
N ASP A 354 14.29 -45.94 -26.76
CA ASP A 354 13.93 -44.64 -27.35
C ASP A 354 13.03 -44.80 -28.59
N ASP A 355 12.78 -43.71 -29.30
CA ASP A 355 11.82 -43.67 -30.39
C ASP A 355 12.32 -44.38 -31.67
N THR A 356 13.62 -44.48 -31.86
CA THR A 356 14.28 -45.12 -33.01
C THR A 356 14.53 -46.61 -32.81
N ASP A 357 14.50 -47.07 -31.56
CA ASP A 357 14.56 -48.48 -31.18
C ASP A 357 13.38 -49.31 -31.70
N LYS A 358 13.60 -50.63 -31.79
CA LYS A 358 12.60 -51.56 -32.33
C LYS A 358 12.35 -52.75 -31.43
N LEU A 359 11.11 -53.24 -31.48
CA LEU A 359 10.62 -54.49 -30.90
C LEU A 359 10.11 -55.45 -31.98
#